data_AF-A0A517M614-F1
#
_entry.id   AF-A0A517M614-F1
#
_cell.length_a   1.000
_cell.length_b   1.000
_cell.length_c   1.000
_cell.angle_alpha   90.00
_cell.angle_beta   90.00
_cell.angle_gamma   90.00
#
_symmetry.space_group_name_H-M   'P 1'
#
loop_
_entity.id
_entity.type
_entity.pdbx_description
1 polymer ?
#
loop_
_entity_poly.entity_id
_entity_poly.type
_entity_poly.pdbx_seq_one_letter_code
_entity_poly.pdbx_strand_id
1 'polypeptide(L)'
;MTSVVRFVCVMLFLTAVIGCGEVRETGQAVQQPPLDAKVTLEKIAATGKLSDQKAQLLGELEGLGENYPPEKTQELLADFEQLSALSDAAAIKAKAQEMAEKL
;
A
#
# COMPACT_ATOMS: atom_id res chain seq x y z
N MET A 1 31.70 -14.42 39.20
CA MET A 1 30.50 -15.05 38.60
C MET A 1 29.58 -13.99 37.97
N THR A 2 30.04 -13.26 36.96
CA THR A 2 29.26 -12.18 36.29
C THR A 2 29.54 -12.07 34.78
N SER A 3 30.27 -13.02 34.18
CA SER A 3 30.67 -12.95 32.76
C SER A 3 29.84 -13.82 31.80
N VAL A 4 29.03 -14.77 32.30
CA VAL A 4 28.37 -15.77 31.42
C VAL A 4 27.08 -15.24 30.78
N VAL A 5 26.44 -14.22 31.38
CA VAL A 5 25.16 -13.68 30.91
C VAL A 5 25.30 -12.84 29.65
N ARG A 6 26.48 -12.27 29.38
CA ARG A 6 26.71 -11.43 28.18
C ARG A 6 26.92 -12.22 26.90
N PHE A 7 27.32 -13.49 26.97
CA PHE A 7 27.64 -14.27 25.78
C PHE A 7 26.40 -14.93 25.14
N VAL A 8 25.31 -15.06 25.90
CA VAL A 8 24.07 -15.71 25.42
C VAL A 8 23.19 -14.75 24.59
N CYS A 9 23.29 -13.44 24.79
CA CYS A 9 22.50 -12.46 24.01
C CYS A 9 22.97 -12.26 22.56
N VAL A 10 24.18 -12.69 22.19
CA VAL A 10 24.73 -12.42 20.84
C VAL A 10 24.38 -13.54 19.84
N MET A 11 24.08 -14.76 20.30
CA MET A 11 23.78 -15.88 19.40
C MET A 11 22.32 -15.93 18.88
N LEU A 12 21.42 -15.09 19.41
CA LEU A 12 20.01 -15.08 19.01
C LEU A 12 19.71 -14.21 17.77
N PHE A 13 20.71 -13.51 17.22
CA PHE A 13 20.53 -12.62 16.06
C PHE A 13 20.87 -13.26 14.70
N LEU A 14 21.26 -14.54 14.66
CA LEU A 14 21.76 -15.19 13.44
C LEU A 14 20.80 -16.20 12.79
N THR A 15 19.61 -16.45 13.34
CA THR A 15 18.65 -17.45 12.80
C THR A 15 17.50 -16.88 11.98
N ALA A 16 17.48 -15.58 11.68
CA ALA A 16 16.40 -14.94 10.92
C ALA A 16 16.65 -14.88 9.39
N VAL A 17 17.62 -15.64 8.88
CA VAL A 17 17.89 -15.76 7.45
C VAL A 17 17.98 -17.25 7.11
N ILE A 18 17.14 -17.71 6.18
CA ILE A 18 16.97 -19.07 5.60
C ILE A 18 15.69 -19.80 6.07
N GLY A 19 14.56 -19.45 5.43
CA GLY A 19 13.90 -20.36 4.47
C GLY A 19 12.85 -21.38 4.94
N CYS A 20 11.59 -21.09 4.59
CA CYS A 20 10.59 -21.96 3.92
C CYS A 20 10.14 -23.30 4.58
N GLY A 21 8.85 -23.40 4.93
CA GLY A 21 8.17 -24.70 5.00
C GLY A 21 6.79 -24.73 5.70
N GLU A 22 5.76 -25.01 4.89
CA GLU A 22 4.56 -25.80 5.24
C GLU A 22 3.22 -25.10 5.56
N VAL A 23 2.50 -24.79 4.47
CA VAL A 23 1.11 -25.19 4.12
C VAL A 23 0.12 -25.41 5.29
N ARG A 24 -0.85 -24.49 5.39
CA ARG A 24 -2.26 -24.83 5.65
C ARG A 24 -3.14 -24.18 4.59
N GLU A 25 -4.04 -24.99 4.07
CA GLU A 25 -4.89 -24.79 2.90
C GLU A 25 -5.89 -23.62 3.02
N THR A 26 -6.28 -23.12 1.83
CA THR A 26 -7.51 -22.35 1.56
C THR A 26 -7.65 -20.97 2.20
N GLY A 27 -6.73 -20.08 1.86
CA GLY A 27 -7.17 -18.79 1.34
C GLY A 27 -6.64 -18.75 -0.08
N GLN A 28 -7.48 -18.51 -1.09
CA GLN A 28 -6.96 -18.01 -2.35
C GLN A 28 -6.00 -16.90 -1.96
N ALA A 29 -4.70 -17.05 -2.24
CA ALA A 29 -3.84 -15.90 -2.33
C ALA A 29 -4.60 -15.04 -3.33
N VAL A 30 -5.33 -14.04 -2.81
CA VAL A 30 -5.93 -13.01 -3.63
C VAL A 30 -4.68 -12.42 -4.20
N GLN A 31 -4.34 -12.90 -5.40
CA GLN A 31 -3.28 -12.37 -6.22
C GLN A 31 -3.73 -10.94 -6.34
N GLN A 32 -3.18 -10.10 -5.46
CA GLN A 32 -3.52 -8.69 -5.45
C GLN A 32 -3.22 -8.31 -6.88
N PRO A 33 -4.24 -7.87 -7.65
CA PRO A 33 -4.00 -7.44 -9.00
C PRO A 33 -2.81 -6.48 -8.93
N PRO A 34 -1.90 -6.51 -9.94
CA PRO A 34 -0.73 -5.65 -9.94
C PRO A 34 -1.14 -4.28 -9.41
N LEU A 35 -0.57 -3.89 -8.25
CA LEU A 35 -1.01 -2.70 -7.52
C LEU A 35 -0.73 -1.53 -8.44
N ASP A 36 -1.76 -1.06 -9.10
CA ASP A 36 -1.68 -0.04 -10.12
C ASP A 36 -2.67 1.04 -9.71
N ALA A 37 -2.18 1.90 -8.81
CA ALA A 37 -2.96 3.00 -8.28
C ALA A 37 -3.56 3.85 -9.41
N LYS A 38 -2.89 3.94 -10.56
CA LYS A 38 -3.37 4.66 -11.73
C LYS A 38 -4.62 4.01 -12.31
N VAL A 39 -4.62 2.69 -12.53
CA VAL A 39 -5.82 1.96 -12.99
C VAL A 39 -6.99 2.13 -12.02
N THR A 40 -6.74 2.05 -10.71
CA THR A 40 -7.78 2.25 -9.70
C THR A 40 -8.30 3.69 -9.70
N LEU A 41 -7.43 4.69 -9.85
CA LEU A 41 -7.80 6.10 -9.98
C LEU A 41 -8.60 6.37 -11.27
N GLU A 42 -8.23 5.79 -12.40
CA GLU A 42 -9.00 5.89 -13.66
C GLU A 42 -10.40 5.30 -13.50
N LYS A 43 -10.52 4.18 -12.77
CA LYS A 43 -11.81 3.57 -12.48
C LYS A 43 -12.66 4.42 -11.53
N ILE A 44 -12.05 5.08 -10.55
CA ILE A 44 -12.74 6.07 -9.70
C ILE A 44 -13.13 7.30 -10.54
N ALA A 45 -12.28 7.76 -11.46
CA ALA A 45 -12.57 8.85 -12.39
C ALA A 45 -13.73 8.53 -13.36
N ALA A 46 -13.86 7.27 -13.77
CA ALA A 46 -14.97 6.82 -14.60
C ALA A 46 -16.28 6.71 -13.79
N THR A 47 -16.22 6.09 -12.61
CA THR A 47 -17.41 5.71 -11.84
C THR A 47 -17.89 6.77 -10.85
N GLY A 48 -16.98 7.62 -10.36
CA GLY A 48 -17.20 8.54 -9.24
C GLY A 48 -17.41 7.85 -7.90
N LYS A 49 -17.12 6.54 -7.83
CA LYS A 49 -17.31 5.71 -6.64
C LYS A 49 -15.98 5.46 -5.95
N LEU A 50 -15.61 6.36 -5.05
CA LEU A 50 -14.42 6.17 -4.24
C LEU A 50 -14.61 5.07 -3.19
N SER A 51 -15.78 4.96 -2.55
CA SER A 51 -15.99 4.08 -1.39
C SER A 51 -15.63 2.61 -1.65
N ASP A 52 -15.97 2.08 -2.83
CA ASP A 52 -15.69 0.69 -3.23
C ASP A 52 -14.21 0.43 -3.54
N GLN A 53 -13.43 1.49 -3.80
CA GLN A 53 -12.04 1.42 -4.23
C GLN A 53 -11.08 2.09 -3.23
N LYS A 54 -11.58 2.73 -2.17
CA LYS A 54 -10.81 3.51 -1.20
C LYS A 54 -9.72 2.67 -0.52
N ALA A 55 -10.10 1.52 0.02
CA ALA A 55 -9.15 0.64 0.73
C ALA A 55 -8.10 0.05 -0.23
N GLN A 56 -8.52 -0.27 -1.47
CA GLN A 56 -7.62 -0.76 -2.51
C GLN A 56 -6.61 0.32 -2.89
N LEU A 57 -7.09 1.53 -3.24
CA LEU A 57 -6.25 2.64 -3.66
C LEU A 57 -5.26 3.07 -2.58
N LEU A 58 -5.67 3.09 -1.31
CA LEU A 58 -4.75 3.40 -0.21
C LEU A 58 -3.59 2.41 -0.16
N GLY A 59 -3.87 1.10 -0.21
CA GLY A 59 -2.84 0.07 -0.22
C GLY A 59 -1.92 0.16 -1.46
N GLU A 60 -2.46 0.57 -2.61
CA GLU A 60 -1.67 0.81 -3.82
C GLU A 60 -0.76 2.04 -3.71
N LEU A 61 -1.24 3.14 -3.11
CA LEU A 61 -0.43 4.34 -2.86
C LEU A 61 0.64 4.11 -1.78
N GLU A 62 0.33 3.33 -0.75
CA GLU A 62 1.33 2.93 0.26
C GLU A 62 2.40 2.00 -0.35
N GLY A 63 1.99 1.05 -1.23
CA GLY A 63 2.89 0.17 -1.96
C GLY A 63 3.78 0.89 -2.98
N LEU A 64 3.35 2.05 -3.49
CA LEU A 64 4.17 2.90 -4.36
C LEU A 64 5.39 3.49 -3.62
N GLY A 65 5.35 3.63 -2.29
CA GLY A 65 6.46 4.17 -1.49
C GLY A 65 7.78 3.43 -1.64
N GLU A 66 7.76 2.16 -2.06
CA GLU A 66 8.96 1.36 -2.33
C GLU A 66 9.59 1.66 -3.71
N ASN A 67 8.81 2.18 -4.65
CA ASN A 67 9.20 2.35 -6.06
C ASN A 67 9.16 3.82 -6.54
N TYR A 68 8.55 4.73 -5.78
CA TYR A 68 8.39 6.16 -6.10
C TYR A 68 9.11 7.06 -5.09
N PRO A 69 9.44 8.31 -5.47
CA PRO A 69 10.04 9.27 -4.56
C PRO A 69 9.15 9.50 -3.35
N PRO A 70 9.69 9.51 -2.11
CA PRO A 70 8.89 9.64 -0.90
C PRO A 70 8.08 10.94 -0.85
N GLU A 71 8.60 12.01 -1.46
CA GLU A 71 7.89 13.29 -1.64
C GLU A 71 6.65 13.16 -2.53
N LYS A 72 6.74 12.36 -3.61
CA LYS A 72 5.62 12.11 -4.53
C LYS A 72 4.58 11.20 -3.90
N THR A 73 5.02 10.17 -3.18
CA THR A 73 4.11 9.28 -2.45
C THR A 73 3.36 10.03 -1.35
N GLN A 74 4.02 10.93 -0.61
CA GLN A 74 3.34 11.78 0.39
C GLN A 74 2.36 12.76 -0.26
N GLU A 75 2.72 13.39 -1.38
CA GLU A 75 1.79 14.25 -2.14
C GLU A 75 0.54 13.46 -2.58
N LEU A 76 0.74 12.26 -3.12
CA LEU A 76 -0.32 11.36 -3.55
C LEU A 76 -1.22 10.89 -2.40
N LEU A 77 -0.64 10.56 -1.24
CA LEU A 77 -1.41 10.20 -0.04
C LEU A 77 -2.22 11.39 0.50
N ALA A 78 -1.67 12.60 0.46
CA ALA A 78 -2.39 13.81 0.83
C ALA A 78 -3.53 14.12 -0.16
N ASP A 79 -3.28 13.97 -1.47
CA ASP A 79 -4.30 14.10 -2.51
C ASP A 79 -5.41 13.04 -2.36
N PHE A 80 -5.05 11.82 -1.97
CA PHE A 80 -6.01 10.75 -1.64
C PHE A 80 -6.87 11.10 -0.41
N GLU A 81 -6.27 11.69 0.62
CA GLU A 81 -7.01 12.11 1.80
C GLU A 81 -8.06 13.17 1.44
N GLN A 82 -7.68 14.14 0.60
CA GLN A 82 -8.60 15.13 0.03
C GLN A 82 -9.69 14.46 -0.81
N LEU A 83 -9.32 13.56 -1.73
CA LEU A 83 -10.26 12.78 -2.53
C LEU A 83 -11.27 12.06 -1.64
N SER A 84 -10.82 11.53 -0.50
CA SER A 84 -11.65 10.80 0.46
C SER A 84 -12.58 11.65 1.32
N ALA A 85 -12.30 12.95 1.40
CA ALA A 85 -13.18 13.94 2.01
C ALA A 85 -14.25 14.45 1.04
N LEU A 86 -14.06 14.27 -0.28
CA LEU A 86 -15.05 14.64 -1.28
C LEU A 86 -16.25 13.70 -1.22
N SER A 87 -17.44 14.29 -1.21
CA SER A 87 -18.72 13.56 -1.31
C SER A 87 -19.39 13.72 -2.67
N ASP A 88 -18.98 14.72 -3.45
CA ASP A 88 -19.52 15.00 -4.77
C ASP A 88 -18.87 14.10 -5.83
N ALA A 89 -19.69 13.39 -6.59
CA ALA A 89 -19.19 12.45 -7.59
C ALA A 89 -18.39 13.14 -8.70
N ALA A 90 -18.74 14.36 -9.12
CA ALA A 90 -17.98 15.07 -10.15
C ALA A 90 -16.63 15.54 -9.60
N ALA A 91 -16.59 16.02 -8.35
CA ALA A 91 -15.35 16.38 -7.68
C ALA A 91 -14.43 15.18 -7.46
N ILE A 92 -14.98 14.04 -7.02
CA ILE A 92 -14.24 12.77 -6.90
C ILE A 92 -13.64 12.38 -8.24
N LYS A 93 -14.43 12.44 -9.33
CA LYS A 93 -13.94 12.07 -10.66
C LYS A 93 -12.78 12.96 -11.12
N ALA A 94 -12.94 14.27 -11.00
CA ALA A 94 -11.93 15.24 -11.40
C ALA A 94 -10.64 15.05 -10.61
N LYS A 95 -10.74 14.91 -9.28
CA LYS A 95 -9.57 14.74 -8.41
C LYS A 95 -8.88 13.38 -8.63
N ALA A 96 -9.66 12.31 -8.86
CA ALA A 96 -9.08 11.01 -9.18
C ALA A 96 -8.35 11.02 -10.53
N GLN A 97 -8.89 11.73 -11.54
CA GLN A 97 -8.21 11.89 -12.82
C GLN A 97 -6.92 12.69 -12.69
N GLU A 98 -6.93 13.80 -11.95
CA GLU A 98 -5.72 14.59 -11.67
C GLU A 98 -4.63 13.72 -11.02
N MET A 99 -4.99 12.87 -10.06
CA MET A 99 -4.04 11.96 -9.42
C MET A 99 -3.53 10.88 -10.38
N ALA A 100 -4.37 10.36 -11.28
CA ALA A 100 -3.95 9.38 -12.29
C ALA A 100 -2.95 9.96 -13.30
N GLU A 101 -3.06 11.26 -13.61
CA GLU A 101 -2.11 11.96 -14.48
C GLU A 101 -0.76 12.23 -13.81
N LYS A 102 -0.70 12.23 -12.47
CA LYS A 102 0.54 12.40 -11.70
C LYS A 102 1.37 11.12 -11.56
N LEU A 103 0.76 9.96 -11.84
CA LEU A 103 1.37 8.62 -11.76
C LEU A 103 1.94 8.15 -13.10
#